data_AF-A0A943B8T2-F1
#
_entry.id   AF-A0A943B8T2-F1
#
_cell.length_a   1.000
_cell.length_b   1.000
_cell.length_c   1.000
_cell.angle_alpha   90.00
_cell.angle_beta   90.00
_cell.angle_gamma   90.00
#
_symmetry.space_group_name_H-M   'P 1'
#
loop_
_entity.id
_entity.type
_entity.pdbx_description
1 polymer ?
#
loop_
_entity_poly.entity_id
_entity_poly.type
_entity_poly.pdbx_seq_one_letter_code
_entity_poly.pdbx_strand_id
1 'polypeptide(L)'
;MNFLRWILYFILLFALTLGVSFLGRKYVFSKVRINKFIPLAIAIILLVIQMFLPNIVSWGSNIIVVITMTILTVTFFMWFLEIQATGGPKKKEKEIVIRPKAKPNRVKHLNKDAK
;
A
#
# COMPACT_ATOMS: atom_id res chain seq x y z
N MET A 1 -7.28 -37.54 6.22
CA MET A 1 -6.73 -36.23 6.64
C MET A 1 -7.64 -35.66 7.71
N ASN A 2 -7.09 -35.30 8.88
CA ASN A 2 -7.92 -34.87 10.01
C ASN A 2 -8.36 -33.42 9.79
N PHE A 3 -9.67 -33.17 9.82
CA PHE A 3 -10.30 -31.85 9.67
C PHE A 3 -9.63 -30.75 10.52
N LEU A 4 -9.25 -31.10 11.76
CA LEU A 4 -8.55 -30.20 12.69
C LEU A 4 -7.18 -29.73 12.17
N ARG A 5 -6.44 -30.57 11.41
CA ARG A 5 -5.15 -30.17 10.84
C ARG A 5 -5.35 -29.19 9.68
N TRP A 6 -6.39 -29.37 8.87
CA TRP A 6 -6.73 -28.42 7.79
C TRP A 6 -7.08 -27.04 8.33
N ILE A 7 -7.89 -26.96 9.39
CA ILE A 7 -8.24 -25.70 10.02
C ILE A 7 -6.98 -24.98 10.53
N LEU A 8 -6.05 -25.73 11.14
CA LEU A 8 -4.81 -25.18 11.67
C LEU A 8 -3.92 -24.61 10.55
N TYR A 9 -3.75 -25.33 9.44
CA TYR A 9 -2.99 -24.83 8.29
C TYR A 9 -3.61 -23.57 7.68
N PHE A 10 -4.94 -23.51 7.58
CA PHE A 10 -5.63 -22.34 7.08
C PHE A 10 -5.41 -21.13 7.99
N ILE A 11 -5.57 -21.29 9.30
CA ILE A 11 -5.32 -20.22 10.29
C ILE A 11 -3.87 -19.75 10.22
N LEU A 12 -2.91 -20.68 10.13
CA LEU A 12 -1.49 -20.36 10.02
C LEU A 12 -1.18 -19.54 8.76
N LEU A 13 -1.69 -19.97 7.60
CA LEU A 13 -1.53 -19.26 6.33
C LEU A 13 -2.17 -17.87 6.40
N PHE A 14 -3.37 -17.78 6.96
CA PHE A 14 -4.07 -16.52 7.13
C PHE A 14 -3.28 -15.55 8.01
N ALA A 15 -2.81 -16.00 9.18
CA ALA A 15 -1.98 -15.20 10.07
C ALA A 15 -0.69 -14.73 9.38
N LEU A 16 -0.05 -15.61 8.60
CA LEU A 16 1.16 -15.27 7.84
C LEU A 16 0.89 -14.19 6.78
N THR A 17 -0.20 -14.32 6.01
CA THR A 17 -0.59 -13.32 5.00
C THR A 17 -0.90 -11.95 5.61
N LEU A 18 -1.59 -11.92 6.76
CA LEU A 18 -1.85 -10.69 7.49
C LEU A 18 -0.56 -10.06 8.02
N GLY A 19 0.35 -10.87 8.57
CA GLY A 19 1.65 -10.40 9.04
C GLY A 19 2.46 -9.73 7.93
N VAL A 20 2.58 -10.40 6.77
CA VAL A 20 3.28 -9.86 5.59
C VAL A 20 2.62 -8.57 5.09
N SER A 21 1.29 -8.53 5.02
CA SER A 21 0.56 -7.34 4.57
C SER A 21 0.71 -6.16 5.54
N PHE A 22 0.75 -6.43 6.85
CA PHE A 22 0.99 -5.42 7.88
C PHE A 22 2.41 -4.84 7.80
N LEU A 23 3.41 -5.70 7.60
CA LEU A 23 4.79 -5.30 7.33
C LEU A 23 4.87 -4.46 6.04
N GLY A 24 4.21 -4.91 4.97
CA GLY A 24 4.10 -4.20 3.70
C GLY A 24 3.53 -2.80 3.86
N ARG A 25 2.47 -2.64 4.65
CA ARG A 25 1.89 -1.33 5.00
C ARG A 25 2.90 -0.41 5.68
N LYS A 26 3.60 -0.93 6.70
CA LYS A 26 4.55 -0.15 7.50
C LYS A 26 5.76 0.33 6.67
N TYR A 27 6.28 -0.52 5.78
CA TYR A 27 7.55 -0.24 5.11
C TYR A 27 7.41 0.23 3.65
N VAL A 28 6.42 -0.29 2.91
CA VAL A 28 6.31 -0.09 1.45
C VAL A 28 5.09 0.75 1.10
N PHE A 29 3.88 0.34 1.50
CA PHE A 29 2.64 0.93 0.98
C PHE A 29 2.47 2.41 1.34
N SER A 30 2.97 2.81 2.50
CA SER A 30 2.94 4.19 2.99
C SER A 30 3.99 5.11 2.34
N LYS A 31 5.05 4.55 1.76
CA LYS A 31 6.16 5.32 1.18
C LYS A 31 6.08 5.44 -0.34
N VAL A 32 5.61 4.40 -1.02
CA VAL A 32 5.64 4.38 -2.50
C VAL A 32 4.38 5.00 -3.08
N ARG A 33 4.55 6.11 -3.83
CA ARG A 33 3.47 6.78 -4.55
C ARG A 33 3.28 6.14 -5.92
N ILE A 34 2.41 5.15 -6.00
CA ILE A 34 2.09 4.44 -7.24
C ILE A 34 0.61 4.67 -7.61
N ASN A 35 0.31 4.71 -8.91
CA ASN A 35 -1.06 4.66 -9.41
C ASN A 35 -1.76 3.34 -8.97
N LYS A 36 -3.03 3.41 -8.57
CA LYS A 36 -3.81 2.25 -8.08
C LYS A 36 -3.84 1.08 -9.05
N PHE A 37 -3.78 1.35 -10.35
CA PHE A 37 -3.87 0.31 -11.38
C PHE A 37 -2.60 -0.54 -11.48
N ILE A 38 -1.46 -0.09 -10.96
CA ILE A 38 -0.20 -0.85 -11.02
C ILE A 38 -0.25 -2.06 -10.07
N PRO A 39 -0.51 -1.91 -8.74
CA PRO A 39 -0.70 -3.07 -7.87
C PRO A 39 -1.84 -3.99 -8.34
N LEU A 40 -2.91 -3.43 -8.90
CA LEU A 40 -4.02 -4.21 -9.44
C LEU A 40 -3.60 -5.08 -10.63
N ALA A 41 -2.87 -4.50 -11.60
CA ALA A 41 -2.40 -5.24 -12.78
C ALA A 41 -1.48 -6.39 -12.38
N ILE A 42 -0.55 -6.14 -11.45
CA ILE A 42 0.34 -7.18 -10.91
C ILE A 42 -0.47 -8.29 -10.24
N ALA A 43 -1.46 -7.93 -9.42
CA ALA A 43 -2.32 -8.89 -8.74
C ALA A 43 -3.11 -9.77 -9.73
N ILE A 44 -3.65 -9.19 -10.80
CA ILE A 44 -4.37 -9.94 -11.84
C ILE A 44 -3.44 -10.90 -12.59
N ILE A 45 -2.25 -10.43 -12.99
CA ILE A 45 -1.27 -11.28 -13.68
C ILE A 45 -0.86 -12.46 -12.79
N LEU A 46 -0.55 -12.19 -11.51
CA LEU A 46 -0.21 -13.24 -10.55
C LEU A 46 -1.36 -14.23 -10.34
N LEU A 47 -2.61 -13.74 -10.26
CA LEU A 47 -3.79 -14.59 -10.15
C LEU A 47 -3.93 -15.52 -11.37
N VAL A 48 -3.78 -15.00 -12.58
CA VAL A 48 -3.84 -15.78 -13.82
C VAL A 48 -2.74 -16.84 -13.83
N ILE A 49 -1.50 -16.46 -13.52
CA ILE A 49 -0.38 -17.41 -13.42
C ILE A 49 -0.69 -18.49 -12.37
N GLN A 50 -1.26 -18.11 -11.22
CA GLN A 50 -1.60 -19.02 -10.15
C GLN A 50 -2.68 -20.03 -10.54
N MET A 51 -3.61 -19.68 -11.45
CA MET A 51 -4.60 -20.63 -11.98
C MET A 51 -3.98 -21.75 -12.83
N PHE A 52 -2.88 -21.47 -13.52
CA PHE A 52 -2.18 -22.45 -14.36
C PHE A 52 -1.04 -23.17 -13.64
N LEU A 53 -0.60 -22.66 -12.49
CA LEU A 53 0.48 -23.22 -11.67
C LEU A 53 0.27 -24.70 -11.29
N PRO A 54 -0.94 -25.16 -10.89
CA PRO A 54 -1.26 -26.57 -10.65
C PRO A 54 -0.91 -27.53 -11.79
N ASN A 55 -1.04 -27.07 -13.04
CA ASN A 55 -0.84 -27.89 -14.23
C ASN A 55 0.65 -27.98 -14.61
N ILE A 56 1.45 -26.99 -14.19
CA ILE A 56 2.87 -26.88 -14.51
C ILE A 56 3.72 -27.51 -13.40
N VAL A 57 3.28 -27.32 -12.14
CA VAL A 57 4.02 -27.71 -10.96
C VAL A 57 3.15 -28.67 -10.17
N SER A 58 3.52 -29.96 -10.16
CA SER A 58 2.83 -30.98 -9.37
C SER A 58 2.72 -30.50 -7.91
N TRP A 59 1.50 -30.52 -7.36
CA TRP A 59 1.16 -29.98 -6.04
C TRP A 59 2.05 -30.48 -4.90
N GLY A 60 2.67 -31.66 -5.06
CA GLY A 60 3.55 -32.27 -4.07
C GLY A 60 5.02 -31.83 -4.12
N SER A 61 5.53 -31.37 -5.27
CA SER A 61 6.98 -31.16 -5.43
C SER A 61 7.47 -29.78 -5.00
N ASN A 62 6.62 -28.74 -5.08
CA ASN A 62 7.03 -27.36 -4.79
C ASN A 62 5.95 -26.59 -4.01
N ILE A 63 5.46 -27.18 -2.91
CA ILE A 63 4.43 -26.57 -2.06
C ILE A 63 4.83 -25.17 -1.57
N ILE A 64 6.13 -24.93 -1.36
CA ILE A 64 6.69 -23.64 -0.97
C ILE A 64 6.41 -22.57 -2.04
N VAL A 65 6.56 -22.91 -3.33
CA VAL A 65 6.32 -21.97 -4.44
C VAL A 65 4.84 -21.60 -4.49
N VAL A 66 3.95 -22.58 -4.36
CA VAL A 66 2.50 -22.37 -4.37
C VAL A 66 2.07 -21.47 -3.21
N ILE A 67 2.57 -21.74 -2.00
CA ILE A 67 2.30 -20.94 -0.80
C ILE A 67 2.81 -19.51 -1.00
N THR A 68 4.06 -19.35 -1.45
CA THR A 68 4.67 -18.03 -1.65
C THR A 68 3.92 -17.20 -2.68
N MET A 69 3.54 -17.81 -3.80
CA MET A 69 2.73 -17.14 -4.83
C MET A 69 1.37 -16.70 -4.29
N THR A 70 0.71 -17.55 -3.50
CA THR A 70 -0.56 -17.20 -2.85
C THR A 70 -0.39 -15.97 -1.94
N ILE A 71 0.64 -15.97 -1.09
CA ILE A 71 0.92 -14.85 -0.19
C ILE A 71 1.18 -13.57 -0.99
N LEU A 72 1.99 -13.65 -2.05
CA LEU A 72 2.29 -12.50 -2.92
C LEU A 72 1.02 -11.96 -3.57
N THR A 73 0.23 -12.80 -4.21
CA THR A 73 -1.03 -12.40 -4.87
C THR A 73 -1.97 -11.68 -3.89
N VAL A 74 -2.18 -12.27 -2.71
CA VAL A 74 -3.05 -11.67 -1.67
C VAL A 74 -2.47 -10.35 -1.16
N THR A 75 -1.16 -10.26 -0.98
CA THR A 75 -0.48 -9.03 -0.51
C THR A 75 -0.64 -7.88 -1.51
N PHE A 76 -0.48 -8.14 -2.82
CA PHE A 76 -0.70 -7.12 -3.86
C PHE A 76 -2.17 -6.69 -3.95
N PHE A 77 -3.12 -7.62 -3.77
CA PHE A 77 -4.54 -7.28 -3.66
C PHE A 77 -4.83 -6.40 -2.43
N MET A 78 -4.27 -6.74 -1.26
CA MET A 78 -4.40 -5.91 -0.06
C MET A 78 -3.81 -4.52 -0.26
N TRP A 79 -2.66 -4.42 -0.94
CA TRP A 79 -2.08 -3.11 -1.27
C TRP A 79 -3.00 -2.27 -2.15
N PHE A 80 -3.61 -2.86 -3.18
CA PHE A 80 -4.59 -2.17 -4.01
C PHE A 80 -5.79 -1.67 -3.20
N LEU A 81 -6.36 -2.52 -2.35
CA LEU A 81 -7.48 -2.15 -1.48
C LEU A 81 -7.11 -1.01 -0.52
N GLU A 82 -5.89 -1.02 0.00
CA GLU A 82 -5.40 0.04 0.88
C GLU A 82 -5.26 1.38 0.14
N ILE A 83 -4.72 1.39 -1.08
CA ILE A 83 -4.66 2.61 -1.89
C ILE A 83 -6.07 3.14 -2.18
N GLN A 84 -7.01 2.24 -2.49
CA GLN A 84 -8.41 2.59 -2.77
C GLN A 84 -9.12 3.17 -1.54
N ALA A 85 -8.92 2.58 -0.36
CA ALA A 85 -9.57 3.04 0.88
C ALA A 85 -8.95 4.35 1.41
N THR A 86 -7.63 4.51 1.30
CA THR A 86 -6.91 5.63 1.92
C THR A 86 -6.70 6.81 0.95
N GLY A 87 -6.94 6.62 -0.35
CA GLY A 87 -6.62 7.61 -1.39
C GLY A 87 -5.13 7.74 -1.70
N GLY A 88 -4.32 6.78 -1.25
CA GLY A 88 -2.86 6.78 -1.40
C GLY A 88 -2.10 7.58 -0.33
N PRO A 89 -0.76 7.73 -0.48
CA PRO A 89 0.07 8.42 0.51
C PRO A 89 -0.31 9.90 0.62
N LYS A 90 -0.72 10.35 1.82
CA LYS A 90 -1.02 11.76 2.08
C LYS A 90 0.17 12.62 1.66
N LYS A 91 -0.07 13.64 0.82
CA LYS A 91 0.96 14.61 0.48
C LYS A 91 1.44 15.22 1.79
N LYS A 92 2.75 15.19 2.07
CA LYS A 92 3.32 16.02 3.13
C LYS A 92 2.95 17.46 2.77
N GLU A 93 2.04 18.04 3.55
CA GLU A 93 1.68 19.44 3.38
C GLU A 93 2.96 20.25 3.55
N LYS A 94 3.19 21.19 2.63
CA LYS A 94 4.35 22.09 2.74
C LYS A 94 4.20 22.79 4.07
N GLU A 95 5.23 22.74 4.91
CA GLU A 95 5.26 23.49 6.15
C GLU A 95 5.02 24.97 5.81
N ILE A 96 3.83 25.46 6.15
CA ILE A 96 3.50 26.87 5.99
C ILE A 96 4.24 27.56 7.13
N VAL A 97 5.50 27.95 6.86
CA VAL A 97 6.24 28.84 7.76
C VAL A 97 5.47 30.16 7.74
N ILE A 98 4.62 30.36 8.75
CA ILE A 98 3.92 31.63 8.97
C ILE A 98 4.98 32.64 9.37
N ARG A 99 5.58 33.27 8.36
CA ARG A 99 6.44 34.42 8.60
C ARG A 99 5.52 35.58 9.02
N PRO A 100 5.86 36.33 10.08
CA PRO A 100 5.09 37.50 10.44
C PRO A 100 5.04 38.44 9.22
N LYS A 101 3.83 38.82 8.81
CA LYS A 101 3.66 39.82 7.75
C LYS A 101 4.36 41.09 8.19
N ALA A 102 5.10 41.73 7.29
CA ALA A 102 5.79 42.97 7.59
C ALA A 102 4.80 44.00 8.15
N LYS A 103 5.21 44.71 9.21
CA LYS A 103 4.43 45.81 9.78
C LYS A 103 4.13 46.82 8.66
N PRO A 104 2.86 47.22 8.45
CA PRO A 104 2.54 48.21 7.43
C PRO A 104 3.30 49.50 7.74
N ASN A 105 4.06 50.00 6.77
CA ASN A 105 4.83 51.23 6.93
C ASN A 105 3.87 52.43 6.89
N ARG A 106 3.40 52.84 8.07
CA ARG A 106 2.43 53.93 8.28
C ARG A 106 2.90 55.29 7.74
N VAL A 107 4.21 55.47 7.60
CA VAL A 107 4.84 56.77 7.31
C VAL A 107 4.66 57.22 5.85
N LYS A 108 4.40 56.29 4.90
CA LYS A 108 4.27 56.63 3.47
C LYS A 108 2.97 57.34 3.10
N HIS A 109 1.97 57.36 3.97
CA HIS A 109 0.66 57.96 3.69
C HIS A 109 0.50 59.38 4.25
N LEU A 110 1.36 59.80 5.19
CA LEU A 110 1.26 61.12 5.84
C LEU A 110 1.74 62.28 4.96
N ASN A 111 2.69 62.04 4.04
CA ASN A 111 3.27 63.10 3.19
C ASN A 111 2.55 63.29 1.85
N LYS A 112 1.49 62.54 1.56
CA LYS A 112 0.74 62.67 0.30
C LYS A 112 -0.38 63.71 0.37
N ASP A 113 -0.84 64.04 1.56
CA ASP A 113 -1.93 64.99 1.79
C ASP A 113 -1.44 66.43 2.03
N ALA A 114 -0.12 66.64 2.06
CA ALA A 114 0.51 67.93 2.36
C ALA A 114 1.05 68.67 1.12
N LYS A 115 0.54 68.39 -0.08
CA LYS A 115 0.97 69.05 -1.31
C LYS A 115 -0.21 69.55 -2.15
#